data_AF-A0A2I0K766-F1
#
_entry.id   AF-A0A2I0K766-F1
#
_cell.length_a   1.000
_cell.length_b   1.000
_cell.length_c   1.000
_cell.angle_alpha   90.00
_cell.angle_beta   90.00
_cell.angle_gamma   90.00
#
_symmetry.space_group_name_H-M   'P 1'
#
loop_
_entity.id
_entity.type
_entity.pdbx_description
1 polymer ?
#
loop_
_entity_poly.entity_id
_entity_poly.type
_entity_poly.pdbx_seq_one_letter_code
_entity_poly.pdbx_strand_id
1 'polypeptide(L)'
;MLNLVEISLNQFCIPFRRLDGTMSLAARDRAVKDFNTDPEVTVMLMSLKAGNLGLNMVAACHVILLDLWWNPTTEDQAVDRAHRIGQTRPVTVTRITIKDTVEDRILSLQDEKRKMVASAFGEDQGGSSATRLTVEDLRYLFMI
;
A
#
# COMPACT_ATOMS: atom_id res chain seq x y z
N MET A 1 10.60 -8.56 -0.14
CA MET A 1 10.75 -7.19 0.38
C MET A 1 10.56 -7.10 1.89
N LEU A 2 9.39 -7.37 2.46
CA LEU A 2 9.18 -7.24 3.93
C LEU A 2 10.22 -7.99 4.79
N ASN A 3 10.61 -9.21 4.42
CA ASN A 3 11.63 -9.97 5.16
C ASN A 3 13.00 -9.27 5.19
N LEU A 4 13.35 -8.51 4.15
CA LEU A 4 14.62 -7.76 4.11
C LEU A 4 14.57 -6.56 5.04
N VAL A 5 13.44 -5.85 5.07
CA VAL A 5 13.22 -4.73 5.99
C VAL A 5 13.24 -5.21 7.44
N GLU A 6 12.65 -6.37 7.69
CA GLU A 6 12.61 -7.01 8.99
C GLU A 6 14.01 -7.22 9.58
N ILE A 7 14.98 -7.63 8.77
CA ILE A 7 16.39 -7.79 9.19
C ILE A 7 16.94 -6.46 9.71
N SER A 8 16.74 -5.38 8.97
CA SER A 8 17.22 -4.04 9.37
C SER A 8 16.53 -3.55 10.65
N LEU A 9 15.21 -3.71 10.78
CA LEU A 9 14.50 -3.30 12.00
C LEU A 9 15.01 -4.05 13.23
N ASN A 10 15.26 -5.36 13.10
CA ASN A 10 15.84 -6.16 14.17
C ASN A 10 17.27 -5.69 14.52
N GLN A 11 18.10 -5.40 13.51
CA GLN A 11 19.47 -4.93 13.72
C GLN A 11 19.53 -3.61 14.51
N PHE A 12 18.57 -2.71 14.28
CA PHE A 12 18.45 -1.44 15.00
C PHE A 12 17.56 -1.52 16.24
N CYS A 13 17.12 -2.72 16.63
CA CYS A 13 16.25 -2.96 17.78
C CYS A 13 14.96 -2.11 17.77
N ILE A 14 14.38 -1.88 16.59
CA ILE A 14 13.13 -1.12 16.45
C ILE A 14 11.96 -2.10 16.62
N PRO A 15 11.07 -1.92 17.61
CA PRO A 15 9.92 -2.81 17.78
C PRO A 15 8.92 -2.61 16.63
N PHE A 16 8.48 -3.72 16.04
CA PHE A 16 7.48 -3.71 14.97
C PHE A 16 6.45 -4.83 15.14
N ARG A 17 5.36 -4.70 14.39
CA ARG A 17 4.44 -5.80 14.10
C ARG A 17 4.37 -6.03 12.61
N ARG A 18 3.93 -7.23 12.24
CA ARG A 18 3.79 -7.66 10.85
C ARG A 18 2.33 -7.95 10.54
N LEU A 19 1.92 -7.65 9.32
CA LEU A 19 0.60 -7.97 8.77
C LEU A 19 0.72 -8.43 7.32
N ASP A 20 0.64 -9.74 7.10
CA ASP A 20 0.64 -10.32 5.76
C ASP A 20 -0.27 -11.54 5.59
N GLY A 21 -0.27 -12.07 4.36
CA GLY A 21 -1.14 -13.18 3.97
C GLY A 21 -0.86 -14.50 4.68
N THR A 22 0.31 -14.68 5.29
CA THR A 22 0.71 -15.94 5.97
C THR A 22 0.16 -16.05 7.39
N MET A 23 -0.28 -14.94 7.97
CA MET A 23 -0.77 -14.89 9.35
C MET A 23 -2.19 -15.43 9.49
N SER A 24 -2.45 -16.12 10.60
CA SER A 24 -3.81 -16.49 11.02
C SER A 24 -4.63 -15.26 11.41
N LEU A 25 -5.96 -15.37 11.37
CA LEU A 25 -6.86 -14.25 11.71
C LEU A 25 -6.56 -13.70 13.12
N ALA A 26 -6.44 -14.57 14.12
CA ALA A 26 -6.12 -14.18 15.49
C ALA A 26 -4.78 -13.46 15.63
N ALA A 27 -3.76 -13.86 14.84
CA ALA A 27 -2.47 -13.18 14.84
C ALA A 27 -2.56 -11.79 14.19
N ARG A 28 -3.35 -11.64 13.12
CA ARG A 28 -3.61 -10.34 12.47
C ARG A 28 -4.29 -9.37 13.43
N ASP A 29 -5.35 -9.81 14.10
CA ASP A 29 -6.10 -8.98 15.06
C ASP A 29 -5.21 -8.52 16.21
N ARG A 30 -4.35 -9.42 16.73
CA ARG A 30 -3.37 -9.07 17.75
C ARG A 30 -2.36 -8.04 17.25
N ALA A 31 -1.78 -8.23 16.07
CA ALA A 31 -0.80 -7.30 15.50
C ALA A 31 -1.39 -5.89 15.31
N VAL A 32 -2.63 -5.80 14.80
CA VAL A 32 -3.34 -4.53 14.61
C VAL A 32 -3.69 -3.89 15.94
N LYS A 33 -4.12 -4.67 16.93
CA LYS A 33 -4.40 -4.17 18.27
C LYS A 33 -3.13 -3.60 18.89
N ASP A 34 -2.06 -4.38 18.95
CA ASP A 34 -0.77 -3.97 19.49
C ASP A 34 -0.31 -2.66 18.84
N PHE A 35 -0.29 -2.57 17.51
CA PHE A 35 0.12 -1.35 16.82
C PHE A 35 -0.74 -0.12 17.12
N ASN A 36 -2.04 -0.29 17.40
CA ASN A 36 -2.91 0.83 17.72
C ASN A 36 -2.86 1.25 19.20
N THR A 37 -2.44 0.37 20.11
CA THR A 37 -2.57 0.59 21.56
C THR A 37 -1.26 0.58 22.33
N ASP A 38 -0.23 -0.09 21.83
CA ASP A 38 1.08 -0.21 22.46
C ASP A 38 2.01 0.89 21.93
N PRO A 39 2.41 1.87 22.75
CA PRO A 39 3.27 2.98 22.31
C PRO A 39 4.68 2.53 21.93
N GLU A 40 5.13 1.34 22.37
CA GLU A 40 6.45 0.81 22.01
C GLU A 40 6.46 0.28 20.57
N VAL A 41 5.30 -0.10 20.02
CA VAL A 41 5.17 -0.60 18.65
C VAL A 41 4.98 0.57 17.69
N THR A 42 6.10 1.12 17.21
CA THR A 42 6.09 2.30 16.33
C THR A 42 5.99 1.96 14.84
N VAL A 43 6.24 0.71 14.45
CA VAL A 43 6.28 0.27 13.05
C VAL A 43 5.35 -0.91 12.78
N MET A 44 4.60 -0.83 11.68
CA MET A 44 3.83 -1.95 11.11
C MET A 44 4.38 -2.30 9.72
N LEU A 45 4.91 -3.52 9.58
CA LEU A 45 5.27 -4.10 8.29
C LEU A 45 4.04 -4.75 7.67
N MET A 46 3.50 -4.14 6.62
CA MET A 46 2.28 -4.61 5.96
C MET A 46 2.55 -4.96 4.50
N SER A 47 2.05 -6.10 4.05
CA SER A 47 2.01 -6.40 2.62
C SER A 47 0.86 -5.66 1.95
N LEU A 48 1.06 -5.16 0.73
CA LEU A 48 0.05 -4.34 0.06
C LEU A 48 -1.32 -5.03 -0.05
N LYS A 49 -1.34 -6.34 -0.32
CA LYS A 49 -2.57 -7.14 -0.38
C LYS A 49 -3.30 -7.22 0.96
N ALA A 50 -2.59 -7.19 2.08
CA ALA A 50 -3.19 -7.19 3.42
C ALA A 50 -3.86 -5.84 3.75
N GLY A 51 -3.51 -4.75 3.07
CA GLY A 51 -4.16 -3.44 3.18
C GLY A 51 -5.65 -3.45 2.81
N ASN A 52 -6.09 -4.42 2.00
CA ASN A 52 -7.48 -4.51 1.54
C ASN A 52 -8.44 -5.20 2.56
N LEU A 53 -7.94 -5.60 3.74
CA LEU A 53 -8.70 -6.43 4.70
C LEU A 53 -9.69 -5.65 5.58
N GLY A 54 -9.94 -4.35 5.35
CA GLY A 54 -10.90 -3.61 6.17
C GLY A 54 -10.35 -3.08 7.51
N LEU A 55 -9.08 -3.33 7.82
CA LEU A 55 -8.48 -3.04 9.13
C LEU A 55 -8.25 -1.54 9.36
N ASN A 56 -8.24 -1.12 10.63
CA ASN A 56 -8.01 0.27 11.03
C ASN A 56 -6.56 0.46 11.55
N MET A 57 -5.85 1.46 11.03
CA MET A 57 -4.46 1.77 11.39
C MET A 57 -4.27 3.26 11.71
N VAL A 58 -5.23 3.87 12.40
CA VAL A 58 -5.18 5.30 12.79
C VAL A 58 -3.98 5.67 13.68
N ALA A 59 -3.31 4.71 14.32
CA ALA A 59 -2.04 4.97 14.98
C ALA A 59 -0.90 5.33 14.00
N ALA A 60 -0.98 4.93 12.73
CA ALA A 60 -0.02 5.36 11.72
C ALA A 60 -0.32 6.78 11.24
N CYS A 61 0.68 7.67 11.30
CA CYS A 61 0.64 8.97 10.63
C CYS A 61 1.64 9.09 9.49
N HIS A 62 2.52 8.09 9.30
CA HIS A 62 3.49 8.03 8.21
C HIS A 62 3.35 6.69 7.49
N VAL A 63 3.12 6.73 6.18
CA VAL A 63 2.98 5.56 5.32
C VAL A 63 4.11 5.57 4.32
N ILE A 64 4.96 4.53 4.33
CA ILE A 64 6.07 4.38 3.39
C ILE A 64 5.72 3.26 2.42
N LEU A 65 5.56 3.60 1.15
CA LEU A 65 5.40 2.66 0.05
C LEU A 65 6.79 2.30 -0.48
N LEU A 66 7.24 1.09 -0.18
CA LEU A 66 8.58 0.59 -0.54
C LEU A 66 8.66 0.06 -1.96
N ASP A 67 7.55 -0.47 -2.48
CA ASP A 67 7.44 -1.04 -3.82
C ASP A 67 6.23 -0.43 -4.51
N LEU A 68 6.28 -0.33 -5.85
CA LEU A 68 5.15 0.14 -6.66
C LEU A 68 4.24 -0.99 -7.09
N TRP A 69 2.95 -0.66 -7.25
CA TRP A 69 1.95 -1.55 -7.81
C TRP A 69 1.22 -0.91 -8.99
N TRP A 70 0.97 -1.64 -10.06
CA TRP A 70 0.34 -1.07 -11.26
C TRP A 70 -1.10 -0.59 -11.04
N ASN A 71 -1.80 -1.08 -10.01
CA ASN A 71 -3.16 -0.68 -9.70
C ASN A 71 -3.14 0.40 -8.59
N PRO A 72 -3.34 1.69 -8.94
CA PRO A 72 -3.26 2.79 -7.97
C PRO A 72 -4.26 2.64 -6.82
N THR A 73 -5.45 2.11 -7.08
CA THR A 73 -6.49 1.94 -6.06
C THR A 73 -6.07 1.00 -4.94
N THR A 74 -5.16 0.05 -5.20
CA THR A 74 -4.66 -0.85 -4.14
C THR A 74 -3.75 -0.10 -3.17
N GLU A 75 -2.90 0.80 -3.69
CA GLU A 75 -2.06 1.67 -2.84
C GLU A 75 -2.92 2.68 -2.07
N ASP A 76 -3.87 3.31 -2.75
CA ASP A 76 -4.77 4.29 -2.14
C ASP A 76 -5.58 3.65 -0.99
N GLN A 77 -6.12 2.43 -1.19
CA GLN A 77 -6.82 1.69 -0.13
C GLN A 77 -5.95 1.31 1.06
N ALA A 78 -4.64 1.09 0.85
CA ALA A 78 -3.71 0.81 1.93
C ALA A 78 -3.40 2.09 2.73
N VAL A 79 -3.25 3.23 2.06
CA VAL A 79 -3.10 4.55 2.69
C VAL A 79 -4.36 4.92 3.50
N ASP A 80 -5.55 4.64 2.98
CA ASP A 80 -6.84 4.89 3.64
C ASP A 80 -7.02 4.12 4.95
N ARG A 81 -6.16 3.14 5.27
CA ARG A 81 -6.14 2.49 6.59
C ARG A 81 -5.62 3.42 7.68
N ALA A 82 -4.69 4.31 7.33
CA ALA A 82 -4.13 5.33 8.20
C ALA A 82 -4.90 6.65 8.11
N HIS A 83 -5.27 7.06 6.89
CA HIS A 83 -6.09 8.23 6.63
C HIS A 83 -7.59 7.89 6.78
N ARG A 84 -8.01 7.64 8.02
CA ARG A 84 -9.35 7.17 8.37
C ARG A 84 -9.97 7.99 9.51
N ILE A 85 -11.29 7.91 9.65
CA ILE A 85 -12.02 8.44 10.82
C ILE A 85 -11.36 7.92 12.11
N GLY A 86 -11.01 8.84 13.01
CA GLY A 86 -10.26 8.56 14.25
C GLY A 86 -8.79 8.99 14.19
N GLN A 87 -8.27 9.33 13.00
CA GLN A 87 -6.96 9.95 12.87
C GLN A 87 -6.99 11.39 13.39
N THR A 88 -6.00 11.75 14.22
CA THR A 88 -5.86 13.09 14.81
C THR A 88 -4.61 13.83 14.33
N ARG A 89 -3.72 13.14 13.60
CA ARG A 89 -2.47 13.70 13.06
C ARG A 89 -2.49 13.72 11.53
N PRO A 90 -1.80 14.69 10.88
CA PRO A 90 -1.61 14.66 9.44
C PRO A 90 -0.97 13.35 8.98
N VAL A 91 -1.53 12.73 7.95
CA VAL A 91 -0.97 11.51 7.34
C VAL A 91 -0.01 11.91 6.23
N THR A 92 1.26 11.56 6.38
CA THR A 92 2.29 11.74 5.35
C THR A 92 2.51 10.44 4.61
N VAL A 93 2.47 10.48 3.27
CA VAL A 93 2.73 9.32 2.42
C VAL A 93 4.02 9.57 1.66
N THR A 94 4.99 8.66 1.80
CA THR A 94 6.25 8.68 1.07
C THR A 94 6.31 7.44 0.19
N ARG A 95 6.54 7.65 -1.10
CA ARG A 95 6.73 6.58 -2.08
C ARG A 95 8.20 6.57 -2.48
N ILE A 96 8.88 5.44 -2.29
CA ILE A 96 10.28 5.26 -2.68
C ILE A 96 10.29 4.68 -4.08
N THR A 97 10.98 5.36 -5.00
CA THR A 97 11.15 4.89 -6.38
C THR A 97 12.57 5.07 -6.88
N ILE A 98 12.94 4.27 -7.88
CA ILE A 98 14.22 4.29 -8.56
C ILE A 98 14.03 4.87 -9.95
N LYS A 99 14.69 6.01 -10.19
CA LYS A 99 14.68 6.69 -11.48
C LYS A 99 15.32 5.84 -12.59
N ASP A 100 14.86 6.08 -13.80
CA ASP A 100 15.32 5.45 -15.04
C ASP A 100 15.09 3.93 -15.03
N THR A 101 14.00 3.48 -14.42
CA THR A 101 13.62 2.06 -14.33
C THR A 101 12.19 1.80 -14.81
N VAL A 102 11.73 0.55 -14.71
CA VAL A 102 10.32 0.20 -14.94
C VAL A 102 9.38 0.96 -14.00
N GLU A 103 9.86 1.41 -12.85
CA GLU A 103 9.04 2.13 -11.86
C GLU A 103 8.50 3.45 -12.39
N ASP A 104 9.25 4.18 -13.21
CA ASP A 104 8.76 5.42 -13.84
C ASP A 104 7.55 5.14 -14.74
N ARG A 105 7.61 4.03 -15.49
CA ARG A 105 6.51 3.59 -16.36
C ARG A 105 5.31 3.10 -15.53
N ILE A 106 5.55 2.44 -14.40
CA ILE A 106 4.47 2.07 -13.47
C ILE A 106 3.77 3.33 -12.94
N LEU A 107 4.51 4.39 -12.58
CA LEU A 107 3.93 5.66 -12.15
C LEU A 107 3.08 6.31 -13.25
N SER A 108 3.57 6.34 -14.49
CA SER A 108 2.80 6.83 -15.64
C SER A 108 1.53 6.01 -15.85
N LEU A 109 1.62 4.68 -15.79
CA LEU A 109 0.47 3.78 -15.92
C LEU A 109 -0.56 4.01 -14.80
N GLN A 110 -0.11 4.23 -13.57
CA GLN A 110 -1.01 4.58 -12.46
C GLN A 110 -1.77 5.88 -12.73
N ASP A 111 -1.10 6.91 -13.25
CA ASP A 111 -1.71 8.20 -13.57
C ASP A 111 -2.78 8.07 -14.67
N GLU A 112 -2.48 7.31 -15.73
CA GLU A 112 -3.46 6.97 -16.77
C GLU A 112 -4.67 6.23 -16.22
N LYS A 113 -4.44 5.23 -15.34
CA LYS A 113 -5.53 4.49 -14.68
C LYS A 113 -6.37 5.37 -13.78
N ARG A 114 -5.76 6.30 -13.03
CA ARG A 114 -6.50 7.29 -12.22
C ARG A 114 -7.37 8.19 -13.11
N LYS A 115 -6.85 8.66 -14.24
CA LYS A 115 -7.61 9.47 -15.20
C LYS A 115 -8.79 8.71 -15.80
N MET A 116 -8.59 7.46 -16.21
CA MET A 116 -9.66 6.61 -16.75
C MET A 116 -10.79 6.39 -15.72
N VAL A 117 -10.42 6.11 -14.47
CA VAL A 117 -11.39 5.95 -13.38
C VAL A 117 -12.14 7.27 -13.13
N ALA A 118 -11.45 8.41 -13.08
CA ALA A 118 -12.07 9.72 -12.92
C ALA A 118 -13.04 10.07 -14.06
N SER A 119 -12.70 9.74 -15.31
CA SER A 119 -13.60 9.95 -16.45
C SER A 119 -14.82 9.02 -16.44
N ALA A 120 -14.68 7.78 -15.94
CA ALA A 120 -15.77 6.80 -15.88
C ALA A 120 -16.84 7.15 -14.84
N PHE A 121 -16.50 7.94 -13.82
CA PHE A 121 -17.52 8.47 -12.88
C PHE A 121 -18.40 9.57 -13.50
N GLY A 122 -18.15 9.97 -14.75
CA GLY A 122 -19.01 10.86 -15.53
C GLY A 122 -20.04 10.16 -16.43
N GLU A 123 -19.79 8.90 -16.85
CA GLU A 123 -20.68 8.13 -17.71
C GLU A 123 -20.62 6.63 -17.36
N ASP A 124 -21.80 6.04 -17.15
CA ASP A 124 -22.09 4.75 -16.51
C ASP A 124 -21.56 3.51 -17.29
N GLN A 125 -20.23 3.33 -17.38
CA GLN A 125 -19.62 2.15 -17.99
C GLN A 125 -18.53 1.50 -17.11
N GLY A 126 -18.94 0.48 -16.35
CA GLY A 126 -18.16 -0.71 -16.00
C GLY A 126 -16.74 -0.52 -15.43
N GLY A 127 -16.63 -0.26 -14.13
CA GLY A 127 -15.35 -0.10 -13.38
C GLY A 127 -14.39 -1.31 -13.30
N SER A 128 -14.59 -2.37 -14.10
CA SER A 128 -13.77 -3.59 -14.10
C SER A 128 -12.50 -3.46 -14.96
N SER A 129 -12.53 -2.69 -16.06
CA SER A 129 -11.42 -2.64 -17.02
C SER A 129 -10.19 -1.90 -16.48
N ALA A 130 -10.40 -0.76 -15.82
CA ALA A 130 -9.31 0.12 -15.36
C ALA A 130 -8.43 -0.48 -14.25
N THR A 131 -8.90 -1.53 -13.57
CA THR A 131 -8.15 -2.19 -12.47
C THR A 131 -7.30 -3.37 -12.92
N ARG A 132 -7.51 -3.87 -14.15
CA ARG A 132 -6.75 -5.01 -14.69
C ARG A 132 -5.47 -4.54 -15.38
N LEU A 133 -4.49 -5.44 -15.45
CA LEU A 133 -3.28 -5.25 -16.25
C LEU A 133 -3.52 -5.86 -17.62
N THR A 134 -3.35 -5.07 -18.67
CA THR A 134 -3.56 -5.52 -20.06
C THR A 134 -2.25 -6.01 -20.69
N VAL A 135 -2.33 -6.71 -21.83
CA VAL A 135 -1.14 -7.09 -22.61
C VAL A 135 -0.40 -5.85 -23.11
N GLU A 136 -1.13 -4.80 -23.46
CA GLU A 136 -0.54 -3.52 -23.88
C GLU A 136 0.22 -2.85 -22.72
N ASP A 137 -0.35 -2.88 -21.51
CA ASP A 137 0.35 -2.40 -20.31
C ASP A 137 1.67 -3.16 -20.12
N LEU A 138 1.69 -4.48 -20.33
CA LEU A 138 2.90 -5.30 -20.21
C LEU A 138 3.97 -4.92 -21.25
N ARG A 139 3.55 -4.73 -22.51
CA ARG A 139 4.45 -4.25 -23.58
C ARG A 139 5.04 -2.89 -23.23
N TYR A 140 4.21 -1.97 -22.75
CA TYR A 140 4.65 -0.67 -22.30
C TYR A 140 5.66 -0.76 -21.14
N LEU A 141 5.35 -1.54 -20.10
CA LEU A 141 6.20 -1.66 -18.91
C LEU A 141 7.58 -2.27 -19.23
N PHE A 142 7.62 -3.32 -20.07
CA PHE A 142 8.83 -4.08 -20.34
C PHE A 142 9.49 -3.77 -21.69
N MET A 143 8.91 -2.88 -22.50
CA MET A 143 9.40 -2.49 -23.82
C MET A 143 9.56 -3.69 -24.77
N ILE A 144 8.53 -4.55 -24.83
CA ILE A 144 8.48 -5.79 -25.64
C ILE A 144 7.32 -5.81 -26.63
#